data_AF-A0A430HL45-F1
#
_entry.id   AF-A0A430HL45-F1
#
_cell.length_a   1.000
_cell.length_b   1.000
_cell.length_c   1.000
_cell.angle_alpha   90.00
_cell.angle_beta   90.00
_cell.angle_gamma   90.00
#
_symmetry.space_group_name_H-M   'P 1'
#
loop_
_entity.id
_entity.type
_entity.pdbx_description
1 polymer ?
#
loop_
_entity_poly.entity_id
_entity_poly.type
_entity_poly.pdbx_seq_one_letter_code
_entity_poly.pdbx_strand_id
1 'polypeptide(L)'
;MSTHKAAEFAEQYTRAERVRLALLILPAGAAFLLAARFWFFPWLTAFAATAGCREIGGVPGVTLLFYGSFVGLPLLVALVFGAVLGRPAYQTLRSGQYPAAGTRVFRSIRIRRGMAARLIGAAHLLLALAPLVLAAWGWSQAGAMVAAAQLKPIKCSIPAPK
;
A
#
# COMPACT_ATOMS: atom_id res chain seq x y z
N MET A 1 -10.24 -1.26 46.36
CA MET A 1 -9.13 -2.23 46.34
C MET A 1 -8.53 -2.22 44.93
N SER A 2 -7.58 -1.32 44.66
CA SER A 2 -6.89 -1.27 43.36
C SER A 2 -5.88 -2.41 43.28
N THR A 3 -6.22 -3.46 42.55
CA THR A 3 -5.27 -4.50 42.18
C THR A 3 -4.24 -3.86 41.23
N HIS A 4 -3.02 -3.62 41.73
CA HIS A 4 -1.86 -3.34 40.87
C HIS A 4 -1.57 -4.62 40.05
N LYS A 5 -2.28 -4.80 38.94
CA LYS A 5 -2.02 -5.86 37.99
C LYS A 5 -0.66 -5.57 37.36
N ALA A 6 0.32 -6.43 37.59
CA ALA A 6 1.66 -6.30 37.02
C ALA A 6 1.58 -6.07 35.50
N ALA A 7 2.48 -5.25 34.97
CA ALA A 7 2.53 -4.95 33.54
C ALA A 7 2.79 -6.24 32.74
N GLU A 8 1.77 -6.71 32.01
CA GLU A 8 1.91 -7.86 31.11
C GLU A 8 2.50 -7.38 29.77
N PHE A 9 3.51 -8.08 29.26
CA PHE A 9 4.20 -7.75 28.02
C PHE A 9 3.97 -8.84 26.96
N ALA A 10 3.95 -8.43 25.70
CA ALA A 10 3.77 -9.35 24.57
C ALA A 10 5.01 -10.21 24.31
N GLU A 11 4.80 -11.39 23.73
CA GLU A 11 5.86 -12.32 23.34
C GLU A 11 6.79 -11.66 22.31
N GLN A 12 8.09 -11.75 22.53
CA GLN A 12 9.08 -11.16 21.63
C GLN A 12 9.66 -12.19 20.67
N TYR A 13 9.96 -11.75 19.44
CA TYR A 13 10.81 -12.56 18.56
C TYR A 13 12.17 -12.80 19.18
N THR A 14 12.65 -14.03 19.07
CA THR A 14 14.03 -14.42 19.41
C THR A 14 15.03 -13.74 18.47
N ARG A 15 16.31 -13.66 18.84
CA ARG A 15 17.36 -13.11 17.95
C ARG A 15 17.41 -13.85 16.61
N ALA A 16 17.34 -15.18 16.62
CA ALA A 16 17.38 -15.99 15.40
C ALA A 16 16.21 -15.67 14.46
N GLU A 17 15.00 -15.52 15.00
CA GLU A 17 13.82 -15.15 14.21
C GLU A 17 13.93 -13.74 13.63
N ARG A 18 14.42 -12.77 14.42
CA ARG A 18 14.63 -11.41 13.93
C ARG A 18 15.64 -11.38 12.78
N VAL A 19 16.74 -12.12 12.90
CA VAL A 19 17.75 -12.24 11.84
C VAL A 19 17.15 -12.91 10.61
N ARG A 20 16.43 -14.02 10.76
CA ARG A 20 15.75 -14.70 9.64
C ARG A 20 14.77 -13.77 8.92
N LEU A 21 13.98 -13.02 9.68
CA LEU A 21 13.01 -12.09 9.11
C LEU A 21 13.69 -10.90 8.43
N ALA A 22 14.78 -10.38 9.01
CA ALA A 22 15.59 -9.34 8.38
C ALA A 22 16.22 -9.82 7.07
N LEU A 23 16.72 -11.05 7.02
CA LEU A 23 17.29 -11.68 5.82
C LEU A 23 16.25 -11.91 4.72
N LEU A 24 14.96 -11.95 5.04
CA LEU A 24 13.89 -12.04 4.05
C LEU A 24 13.40 -10.66 3.60
N ILE A 25 13.15 -9.76 4.57
CA ILE A 25 12.54 -8.45 4.28
C ILE A 25 13.54 -7.50 3.65
N LEU A 26 14.78 -7.41 4.14
CA LEU A 26 15.74 -6.41 3.66
C LEU A 26 16.11 -6.64 2.20
N PRO A 27 16.46 -7.86 1.73
CA PRO A 27 16.75 -8.09 0.32
C PRO A 27 15.53 -7.88 -0.58
N ALA A 28 14.34 -8.30 -0.14
CA ALA A 28 13.11 -8.07 -0.91
C ALA A 28 12.79 -6.57 -1.05
N GLY A 29 12.93 -5.82 0.05
CA GLY A 29 12.78 -4.36 0.05
C GLY A 29 13.83 -3.66 -0.81
N ALA A 30 15.09 -4.09 -0.73
CA ALA A 30 16.17 -3.55 -1.57
C ALA A 30 15.92 -3.84 -3.05
N ALA A 31 15.57 -5.08 -3.41
CA ALA A 31 15.24 -5.45 -4.79
C ALA A 31 14.06 -4.63 -5.32
N PHE A 32 13.01 -4.45 -4.52
CA PHE A 32 11.86 -3.61 -4.88
C PHE A 32 12.28 -2.15 -5.13
N LEU A 33 13.09 -1.55 -4.25
CA LEU A 33 13.56 -0.16 -4.40
C LEU A 33 14.47 0.01 -5.62
N LEU A 34 15.36 -0.95 -5.87
CA LEU A 34 16.24 -0.95 -7.04
C LEU A 34 15.42 -1.08 -8.34
N ALA A 35 14.48 -2.02 -8.39
CA ALA A 35 13.57 -2.19 -9.52
C ALA A 35 12.73 -0.91 -9.74
N ALA A 36 12.23 -0.30 -8.66
CA ALA A 36 11.50 0.96 -8.75
C ALA A 36 12.36 2.08 -9.37
N ARG A 37 13.57 2.28 -8.84
CA ARG A 37 14.46 3.38 -9.22
C ARG A 37 15.05 3.25 -10.63
N PHE A 38 15.49 2.05 -10.99
CA PHE A 38 16.28 1.80 -12.20
C PHE A 38 15.46 1.25 -13.37
N TRP A 39 14.31 0.66 -13.10
CA TRP A 39 13.45 0.10 -14.15
C TRP A 39 12.11 0.80 -14.23
N PHE A 40 11.31 0.76 -13.17
CA PHE A 40 9.91 1.21 -13.21
C PHE A 40 9.77 2.71 -13.46
N PHE A 41 10.45 3.57 -12.68
CA PHE A 41 10.33 5.02 -12.87
C PHE A 41 10.87 5.50 -14.23
N PRO A 42 12.05 5.06 -14.70
CA PRO A 42 12.51 5.39 -16.05
C PRO A 42 11.58 4.89 -17.16
N TRP A 43 11.03 3.69 -17.02
CA TRP A 43 10.03 3.18 -17.96
C TRP A 43 8.75 4.04 -17.93
N LEU A 44 8.27 4.39 -16.73
CA LEU A 44 7.06 5.18 -16.54
C LEU A 44 7.22 6.60 -17.12
N THR A 45 8.38 7.24 -16.97
CA THR A 45 8.62 8.56 -17.57
C THR A 45 8.66 8.49 -19.08
N ALA A 46 9.31 7.49 -19.66
CA ALA A 46 9.32 7.26 -21.10
C ALA A 46 7.91 6.95 -21.65
N PHE A 47 7.14 6.16 -20.90
CA PHE A 47 5.75 5.87 -21.23
C PHE A 47 4.89 7.14 -21.16
N ALA A 48 4.97 7.91 -20.07
CA ALA A 48 4.19 9.13 -19.88
C ALA A 48 4.47 10.18 -20.97
N ALA A 49 5.73 10.31 -21.40
CA ALA A 49 6.12 11.22 -22.49
C ALA A 49 5.47 10.87 -23.84
N THR A 50 5.07 9.62 -24.04
CA THR A 50 4.48 9.13 -25.29
C THR A 50 3.06 8.59 -25.12
N ALA A 51 2.47 8.70 -23.92
CA ALA A 51 1.18 8.12 -23.58
C ALA A 51 0.03 8.66 -24.43
N GLY A 52 0.12 9.93 -24.86
CA GLY A 52 -0.85 10.57 -25.77
C GLY A 52 -0.89 9.98 -27.18
N CYS A 53 0.14 9.24 -27.58
CA CYS A 53 0.31 8.71 -28.93
C CYS A 53 0.39 7.17 -28.97
N ARG A 54 0.16 6.51 -27.83
CA ARG A 54 0.22 5.06 -27.70
C ARG A 54 -1.15 4.50 -27.40
N GLU A 55 -1.37 3.31 -27.91
CA GLU A 55 -2.49 2.46 -27.57
C GLU A 55 -1.93 1.09 -27.17
N ILE A 56 -2.45 0.51 -26.08
CA ILE A 56 -2.04 -0.80 -25.61
C ILE A 56 -3.31 -1.63 -25.46
N GLY A 57 -3.44 -2.67 -26.29
CA GLY A 57 -4.56 -3.60 -26.22
C GLY A 57 -5.94 -2.95 -26.37
N GLY A 58 -6.09 -1.96 -27.25
CA GLY A 58 -7.35 -1.24 -27.44
C GLY A 58 -7.56 -0.04 -26.50
N VAL A 59 -6.65 0.20 -25.55
CA VAL A 59 -6.79 1.25 -24.52
C VAL A 59 -5.80 2.38 -24.77
N PRO A 60 -6.26 3.65 -24.83
CA PRO A 60 -5.36 4.80 -24.95
C PRO A 60 -4.35 4.87 -23.80
N GLY A 61 -3.10 5.18 -24.12
CA GLY A 61 -2.01 5.24 -23.14
C GLY A 61 -2.25 6.27 -22.03
N VAL A 62 -2.89 7.40 -22.34
CA VAL A 62 -3.32 8.40 -21.35
C VAL A 62 -4.32 7.87 -20.34
N THR A 63 -5.24 7.00 -20.79
CA THR A 63 -6.20 6.33 -19.91
C THR A 63 -5.47 5.40 -18.96
N LEU A 64 -4.54 4.60 -19.47
CA LEU A 64 -3.71 3.71 -18.65
C LEU A 64 -2.85 4.49 -17.65
N LEU A 65 -2.29 5.62 -18.05
CA LEU A 65 -1.46 6.45 -17.18
C LEU A 65 -2.28 7.01 -16.01
N PHE A 66 -3.42 7.64 -16.28
CA PHE A 66 -4.23 8.27 -15.23
C PHE A 66 -4.93 7.23 -14.35
N TYR A 67 -5.63 6.24 -14.92
CA TYR A 67 -6.28 5.21 -14.11
C TYR A 67 -5.26 4.33 -13.37
N GLY A 68 -4.10 4.03 -14.00
CA GLY A 68 -3.01 3.33 -13.32
C GLY A 68 -2.50 4.10 -12.10
N SER A 69 -2.34 5.43 -12.21
CA SER A 69 -1.81 6.26 -11.14
C SER A 69 -2.81 6.54 -10.03
N PHE A 70 -4.06 6.85 -10.39
CA PHE A 70 -5.09 7.28 -9.43
C PHE A 70 -5.96 6.14 -8.89
N VAL A 71 -5.98 4.98 -9.54
CA VAL A 71 -6.76 3.81 -9.11
C VAL A 71 -5.84 2.62 -8.87
N GLY A 72 -5.02 2.26 -9.86
CA GLY A 72 -4.11 1.10 -9.77
C GLY A 72 -3.15 1.17 -8.58
N LEU A 73 -2.42 2.28 -8.43
CA LEU A 73 -1.48 2.46 -7.32
C LEU A 73 -2.17 2.43 -5.94
N PRO A 74 -3.25 3.20 -5.67
CA PRO A 74 -3.97 3.09 -4.40
C PRO A 74 -4.51 1.69 -4.11
N LEU A 75 -5.03 0.96 -5.11
CA LEU A 75 -5.46 -0.43 -4.92
C LEU A 75 -4.30 -1.37 -4.56
N LEU A 76 -3.13 -1.19 -5.20
CA LEU A 76 -1.94 -1.95 -4.84
C LEU A 76 -1.53 -1.69 -3.38
N VAL A 77 -1.58 -0.42 -2.93
CA VAL A 77 -1.32 -0.06 -1.53
C VAL A 77 -2.37 -0.69 -0.61
N ALA A 78 -3.65 -0.70 -0.99
CA ALA A 78 -4.71 -1.35 -0.22
C ALA A 78 -4.44 -2.84 -0.02
N LEU A 79 -3.99 -3.54 -1.07
CA LEU A 79 -3.64 -4.96 -0.98
C LEU A 79 -2.49 -5.20 0.00
N VAL A 80 -1.43 -4.41 -0.09
CA VAL A 80 -0.27 -4.53 0.82
C VAL A 80 -0.68 -4.24 2.26
N PHE A 81 -1.41 -3.14 2.50
CA PHE A 81 -1.84 -2.77 3.85
C PHE A 81 -2.87 -3.76 4.41
N GLY A 82 -3.79 -4.26 3.58
CA GLY A 82 -4.74 -5.30 3.97
C GLY A 82 -4.02 -6.59 4.38
N ALA A 83 -3.01 -7.01 3.63
CA ALA A 83 -2.22 -8.21 3.94
C ALA A 83 -1.39 -8.05 5.23
N VAL A 84 -0.74 -6.90 5.43
CA VAL A 84 0.14 -6.68 6.59
C VAL A 84 -0.61 -6.28 7.85
N LEU A 85 -1.60 -5.38 7.74
CA LEU A 85 -2.30 -4.77 8.87
C LEU A 85 -3.71 -5.35 9.09
N GLY A 86 -4.39 -5.82 8.05
CA GLY A 86 -5.82 -6.16 8.12
C GLY A 86 -6.14 -7.24 9.15
N ARG A 87 -5.46 -8.39 9.08
CA ARG A 87 -5.70 -9.49 10.04
C ARG A 87 -5.32 -9.12 11.49
N PRO A 88 -4.12 -8.58 11.77
CA PRO A 88 -3.77 -8.14 13.13
C PRO A 88 -4.70 -7.05 13.68
N ALA A 89 -5.11 -6.10 12.84
CA ALA A 89 -6.03 -5.02 13.22
C ALA A 89 -7.42 -5.57 13.59
N TYR A 90 -7.97 -6.47 12.77
CA TYR A 90 -9.25 -7.12 13.05
C TYR A 90 -9.19 -7.94 14.35
N GLN A 91 -8.14 -8.73 14.55
CA GLN A 91 -7.96 -9.51 15.78
C GLN A 91 -7.83 -8.62 17.02
N THR A 92 -7.12 -7.50 16.91
CA THR A 92 -7.02 -6.49 17.98
C THR A 92 -8.38 -5.91 18.32
N LEU A 93 -9.16 -5.53 17.31
CA LEU A 93 -10.48 -4.94 17.50
C LEU A 93 -11.46 -5.94 18.14
N ARG A 94 -11.46 -7.18 17.66
CA ARG A 94 -12.31 -8.27 18.17
C ARG A 94 -11.96 -8.67 19.60
N SER A 95 -10.67 -8.85 19.90
CA SER A 95 -10.22 -9.27 21.24
C SER A 95 -10.19 -8.13 22.25
N GLY A 96 -10.16 -6.87 21.78
CA GLY A 96 -9.96 -5.71 22.66
C GLY A 96 -8.59 -5.71 23.34
N GLN A 97 -7.58 -6.36 22.74
CA GLN A 97 -6.22 -6.45 23.24
C GLN A 97 -5.22 -6.07 22.13
N TYR A 98 -4.27 -5.19 22.45
CA TYR A 98 -3.16 -4.83 21.57
C TYR A 98 -1.82 -5.07 22.26
N PRO A 99 -0.85 -5.76 21.60
CA PRO A 99 -0.99 -6.53 20.37
C PRO A 99 -2.03 -7.67 20.51
N ALA A 100 -2.55 -8.17 19.39
CA ALA A 100 -3.48 -9.30 19.41
C ALA A 100 -2.82 -10.53 20.08
N ALA A 101 -3.62 -11.35 20.76
CA ALA A 101 -3.12 -12.54 21.44
C ALA A 101 -2.40 -13.50 20.48
N GLY A 102 -1.27 -14.08 20.91
CA GLY A 102 -0.45 -14.97 20.07
C GLY A 102 0.38 -14.27 18.99
N THR A 103 0.42 -12.93 18.98
CA THR A 103 1.31 -12.19 18.07
C THR A 103 2.65 -11.89 18.72
N ARG A 104 3.71 -12.11 17.95
CA ARG A 104 5.09 -11.79 18.36
C ARG A 104 5.48 -10.40 17.92
N VAL A 105 6.20 -9.70 18.78
CA VAL A 105 6.63 -8.32 18.55
C VAL A 105 8.15 -8.20 18.55
N PHE A 106 8.66 -7.19 17.82
CA PHE A 106 10.11 -6.93 17.74
C PHE A 106 10.68 -6.25 18.99
N ARG A 107 9.84 -5.55 19.75
CA ARG A 107 10.22 -4.80 20.95
C ARG A 107 9.31 -5.19 22.09
N SER A 108 9.76 -4.97 23.33
CA SER A 108 8.90 -5.13 24.49
C SER A 108 7.72 -4.15 24.40
N ILE A 109 6.52 -4.68 24.14
CA ILE A 109 5.28 -3.90 24.07
C ILE A 109 4.39 -4.32 25.24
N ARG A 110 3.99 -3.35 26.06
CA ARG A 110 3.02 -3.57 27.13
C ARG A 110 1.65 -3.84 26.53
N ILE A 111 0.99 -4.89 27.01
CA ILE A 111 -0.34 -5.27 26.55
C ILE A 111 -1.34 -4.20 27.00
N ARG A 112 -2.04 -3.61 26.04
CA ARG A 112 -3.17 -2.70 26.27
C ARG A 112 -4.47 -3.48 26.10
N ARG A 113 -5.46 -3.20 26.94
CA ARG A 113 -6.78 -3.84 26.91
C ARG A 113 -7.90 -2.81 26.89
N GLY A 114 -9.10 -3.22 26.47
CA GLY A 114 -10.30 -2.39 26.47
C GLY A 114 -10.33 -1.37 25.34
N MET A 115 -10.89 -0.19 25.60
CA MET A 115 -11.14 0.83 24.57
C MET A 115 -9.86 1.29 23.86
N ALA A 116 -8.77 1.49 24.61
CA ALA A 116 -7.50 1.91 24.03
C ALA A 116 -6.96 0.92 22.98
N ALA A 117 -7.11 -0.40 23.21
CA ALA A 117 -6.72 -1.41 22.25
C ALA A 117 -7.65 -1.42 21.03
N ARG A 118 -8.97 -1.27 21.24
CA ARG A 118 -9.95 -1.18 20.15
C ARG A 118 -9.70 0.02 19.25
N LEU A 119 -9.37 1.19 19.80
CA LEU A 119 -9.00 2.38 19.02
C LEU A 119 -7.74 2.13 18.17
N ILE A 120 -6.72 1.47 18.73
CA ILE A 120 -5.53 1.10 17.96
C ILE A 120 -5.89 0.15 16.82
N GLY A 121 -6.69 -0.89 17.08
CA GLY A 121 -7.15 -1.82 16.04
C GLY A 121 -7.97 -1.13 14.96
N ALA A 122 -8.90 -0.25 15.35
CA ALA A 122 -9.70 0.55 14.42
C ALA A 122 -8.83 1.47 13.57
N ALA A 123 -7.85 2.16 14.16
CA ALA A 123 -6.92 3.03 13.42
C ALA A 123 -6.12 2.26 12.36
N HIS A 124 -5.59 1.08 12.69
CA HIS A 124 -4.88 0.25 11.71
C HIS A 124 -5.80 -0.28 10.61
N LEU A 125 -7.04 -0.64 10.94
CA LEU A 125 -8.01 -1.09 9.95
C LEU A 125 -8.43 0.06 9.02
N LEU A 126 -8.68 1.24 9.58
CA LEU A 126 -8.95 2.46 8.80
C LEU A 126 -7.78 2.80 7.88
N LEU A 127 -6.54 2.69 8.36
CA LEU A 127 -5.35 2.87 7.54
C LEU A 127 -5.30 1.88 6.38
N ALA A 128 -5.68 0.62 6.59
CA ALA A 128 -5.76 -0.38 5.52
C ALA A 128 -6.90 -0.12 4.52
N LEU A 129 -8.01 0.52 4.96
CA LEU A 129 -9.16 0.83 4.10
C LEU A 129 -9.02 2.18 3.37
N ALA A 130 -8.25 3.13 3.90
CA ALA A 130 -8.09 4.47 3.33
C ALA A 130 -7.68 4.48 1.84
N PRO A 131 -6.77 3.61 1.36
CA PRO A 131 -6.41 3.58 -0.06
C PRO A 131 -7.55 3.13 -0.98
N LEU A 132 -8.54 2.35 -0.49
CA LEU A 132 -9.72 1.99 -1.27
C LEU A 132 -10.62 3.20 -1.50
N VAL A 133 -10.80 4.02 -0.46
CA VAL A 133 -11.53 5.29 -0.58
C VAL A 133 -10.80 6.22 -1.55
N LEU A 134 -9.46 6.28 -1.46
CA LEU A 134 -8.65 7.06 -2.39
C LEU A 134 -8.76 6.55 -3.83
N ALA A 135 -8.82 5.23 -4.06
CA ALA A 135 -9.03 4.64 -5.38
C ALA A 135 -10.41 4.99 -5.95
N ALA A 136 -11.46 4.92 -5.12
CA ALA A 136 -12.82 5.28 -5.52
C ALA A 136 -12.93 6.77 -5.89
N TRP A 137 -12.30 7.64 -5.11
CA TRP A 137 -12.18 9.06 -5.46
C TRP A 137 -11.30 9.28 -6.70
N GLY A 138 -10.20 8.56 -6.82
CA GLY A 138 -9.28 8.65 -7.94
C GLY A 138 -9.91 8.24 -9.28
N TRP A 139 -10.94 7.39 -9.26
CA TRP A 139 -11.69 7.02 -10.46
C TRP A 139 -12.35 8.23 -11.15
N SER A 140 -13.02 9.10 -10.38
CA SER A 140 -13.66 10.29 -10.95
C SER A 140 -12.62 11.31 -11.46
N GLN A 141 -11.52 11.46 -10.72
CA GLN A 141 -10.43 12.36 -11.11
C GLN A 141 -9.71 11.88 -12.37
N ALA A 142 -9.40 10.59 -12.47
CA ALA A 142 -8.82 10.01 -13.67
C ALA A 142 -9.71 10.23 -14.89
N GLY A 143 -11.03 10.03 -14.74
CA GLY A 143 -12.00 10.28 -15.81
C GLY A 143 -11.97 11.73 -16.30
N ALA A 144 -11.95 12.71 -15.38
CA ALA A 144 -11.85 14.12 -15.72
C ALA A 144 -10.55 14.46 -16.46
N MET A 145 -9.42 13.89 -16.03
CA MET A 145 -8.11 14.11 -16.68
C MET A 145 -8.03 13.47 -18.07
N VAL A 146 -8.61 12.28 -18.25
CA VAL A 146 -8.68 11.63 -19.57
C VAL A 146 -9.54 12.46 -20.52
N ALA A 147 -10.71 12.92 -20.09
CA ALA A 147 -11.58 13.78 -20.90
C ALA A 147 -10.86 15.08 -21.29
N ALA A 148 -10.18 15.73 -20.34
CA ALA A 148 -9.39 16.93 -20.61
C ALA A 148 -8.22 16.68 -21.57
N ALA A 149 -7.57 15.51 -21.49
CA ALA A 149 -6.47 15.15 -22.38
C ALA A 149 -6.93 14.93 -23.83
N GLN A 150 -8.14 14.43 -24.05
CA GLN A 150 -8.70 14.25 -25.39
C GLN A 150 -9.05 15.57 -26.09
N LEU A 151 -9.32 16.63 -25.33
CA LEU A 151 -9.62 17.96 -25.87
C LEU A 151 -8.38 18.69 -26.39
N LYS A 152 -7.17 18.25 -26.02
CA LYS A 152 -5.91 18.88 -26.42
C LYS A 152 -5.29 18.09 -27.58
N PRO A 153 -5.30 18.60 -28.83
CA PRO A 153 -4.72 17.88 -29.95
C PRO A 153 -3.22 17.71 -29.76
N ILE A 154 -2.76 16.46 -29.67
CA ILE A 154 -1.34 16.11 -29.57
C ILE A 154 -0.81 15.82 -30.96
N LYS A 155 0.25 16.52 -31.36
CA LYS A 155 0.98 16.20 -32.61
C LYS A 155 1.83 14.95 -32.38
N CYS A 156 1.28 13.79 -32.71
CA CYS A 156 2.03 12.55 -32.71
C CYS A 156 2.86 12.49 -34.00
N SER A 157 4.18 12.58 -33.89
CA SER A 157 5.05 12.22 -35.01
C SER A 157 4.98 10.71 -35.19
N ILE A 158 4.31 10.26 -36.24
CA ILE A 158 4.30 8.85 -36.65
C ILE A 158 5.76 8.43 -36.90
N PRO A 159 6.35 7.47 -36.16
CA PRO A 159 7.57 6.85 -36.65
C PRO A 159 7.20 6.12 -37.94
N ALA A 160 7.82 6.50 -39.05
CA ALA A 160 7.63 5.84 -40.34
C ALA A 160 7.81 4.32 -40.17
N PRO A 161 6.94 3.49 -40.78
CA PRO A 161 7.14 2.06 -40.74
C PRO A 161 8.51 1.72 -41.34
N LYS A 162 9.29 0.92 -40.63
CA LYS A 162 10.44 0.18 -41.16
C LYS A 162 10.11 -1.31 -41.10
#